data_AF-A0A2T7QAE4-F1
#
_entry.id   AF-A0A2T7QAE4-F1
#
_cell.length_a   1.000
_cell.length_b   1.000
_cell.length_c   1.000
_cell.angle_alpha   90.00
_cell.angle_beta   90.00
_cell.angle_gamma   90.00
#
_symmetry.space_group_name_H-M   'P 1'
#
loop_
_entity.id
_entity.type
_entity.pdbx_description
1 polymer ?
#
loop_
_entity_poly.entity_id
_entity_poly.type
_entity_poly.pdbx_seq_one_letter_code
_entity_poly.pdbx_strand_id
1 'polypeptide(L)'
;MSYNKEKISQAISECVAWLTSLNLLKDESNELKNTLSEVLDNNTTDRALIAEAENFHNLIIERDEYIKDIAIDVKRLEKKIKEFPSKNIDRHWQKQQQKLRNEMIYLEKDFAKMREDFYRKFLRTG
;
A
#
# COMPACT_ATOMS: atom_id res chain seq x y z
N MET A 1 -18.03 1.46 -31.02
CA MET A 1 -18.48 1.64 -29.63
C MET A 1 -17.94 0.57 -28.64
N SER A 2 -17.44 -0.60 -29.09
CA SER A 2 -16.88 -1.67 -28.21
C SER A 2 -15.67 -1.24 -27.38
N TYR A 3 -14.72 -0.56 -28.02
CA TYR A 3 -13.41 -0.20 -27.46
C TYR A 3 -13.44 0.61 -26.14
N ASN A 4 -14.48 1.42 -25.90
CA ASN A 4 -14.60 2.19 -24.65
C ASN A 4 -15.07 1.35 -23.47
N LYS A 5 -15.88 0.30 -23.72
CA LYS A 5 -16.35 -0.60 -22.66
C LYS A 5 -15.21 -1.47 -22.14
N GLU A 6 -14.37 -1.95 -23.06
CA GLU A 6 -13.17 -2.74 -22.71
C GLU A 6 -12.20 -1.93 -21.84
N LYS A 7 -11.93 -0.66 -22.20
CA LYS A 7 -11.08 0.23 -21.38
C LYS A 7 -11.62 0.49 -19.98
N ILE A 8 -12.93 0.74 -19.87
CA ILE A 8 -13.60 0.94 -18.58
C ILE A 8 -13.50 -0.33 -17.75
N SER A 9 -13.75 -1.49 -18.35
CA SER A 9 -13.64 -2.79 -17.68
C SER A 9 -12.21 -3.03 -17.19
N GLN A 10 -11.19 -2.80 -18.03
CA GLN A 10 -9.79 -2.92 -17.64
C GLN A 10 -9.44 -2.00 -16.48
N ALA A 11 -9.93 -0.77 -16.50
CA ALA A 11 -9.68 0.20 -15.44
C ALA A 11 -10.31 -0.21 -14.10
N ILE A 12 -11.53 -0.75 -14.14
CA ILE A 12 -12.19 -1.29 -12.94
C ILE A 12 -11.41 -2.51 -12.42
N SER A 13 -11.03 -3.44 -13.29
CA SER A 13 -10.24 -4.62 -12.90
C SER A 13 -8.90 -4.22 -12.27
N GLU A 14 -8.24 -3.18 -12.79
CA GLU A 14 -7.02 -2.64 -12.21
C GLU A 14 -7.25 -2.04 -10.82
N CYS A 15 -8.31 -1.25 -10.61
CA CYS A 15 -8.68 -0.76 -9.28
C CYS A 15 -8.90 -1.90 -8.28
N VAL A 16 -9.58 -2.97 -8.71
CA VAL A 16 -9.80 -4.15 -7.85
C VAL A 16 -8.46 -4.81 -7.48
N ALA A 17 -7.57 -4.99 -8.45
CA ALA A 17 -6.24 -5.55 -8.20
C ALA A 17 -5.41 -4.69 -7.22
N TRP A 18 -5.46 -3.36 -7.34
CA TRP A 18 -4.80 -2.47 -6.38
C TRP A 18 -5.38 -2.57 -4.99
N LEU A 19 -6.70 -2.65 -4.84
CA LEU A 19 -7.31 -2.84 -3.52
C LEU A 19 -6.89 -4.16 -2.88
N THR A 20 -6.74 -5.22 -3.67
CA THR A 20 -6.17 -6.48 -3.20
C THR A 20 -4.71 -6.31 -2.76
N SER A 21 -3.86 -5.66 -3.57
CA SER A 21 -2.46 -5.40 -3.21
C SER A 21 -2.34 -4.58 -1.91
N LEU A 22 -3.13 -3.52 -1.76
CA LEU A 22 -3.16 -2.67 -0.56
C LEU A 22 -3.59 -3.44 0.69
N ASN A 23 -4.54 -4.38 0.56
CA ASN A 23 -4.91 -5.25 1.69
C ASN A 23 -3.75 -6.18 2.07
N LEU A 24 -3.06 -6.79 1.09
CA LEU A 24 -1.89 -7.63 1.37
C LEU A 24 -0.77 -6.86 2.08
N LEU A 25 -0.47 -5.63 1.63
CA LEU A 25 0.51 -4.76 2.29
C LEU A 25 0.10 -4.41 3.72
N LYS A 26 -1.20 -4.21 3.96
CA LYS A 26 -1.73 -3.96 5.29
C LYS A 26 -1.62 -5.18 6.21
N ASP A 27 -1.88 -6.38 5.68
CA ASP A 27 -1.74 -7.62 6.44
C ASP A 27 -0.27 -7.84 6.82
N GLU A 28 0.65 -7.63 5.86
CA GLU A 28 2.09 -7.70 6.09
C GLU A 28 2.58 -6.65 7.11
N SER A 29 2.03 -5.43 7.05
CA SER A 29 2.29 -4.40 8.07
C SER A 29 1.90 -4.87 9.48
N ASN A 30 0.77 -5.57 9.61
CA ASN A 30 0.35 -6.14 10.90
C ASN A 30 1.31 -7.24 11.37
N GLU A 31 1.80 -8.08 10.46
CA GLU A 31 2.82 -9.08 10.78
C GLU A 31 4.11 -8.43 11.30
N LEU A 32 4.60 -7.36 10.63
CA LEU A 32 5.78 -6.63 11.08
C LEU A 32 5.60 -6.02 12.48
N LYS A 33 4.42 -5.47 12.79
CA LYS A 33 4.11 -4.95 14.13
C LYS A 33 4.08 -6.06 15.20
N ASN A 34 3.55 -7.23 14.86
CA ASN A 34 3.55 -8.38 15.77
C ASN A 34 4.98 -8.84 16.04
N THR A 35 5.81 -8.98 15.00
CA THR A 35 7.24 -9.33 15.15
C THR A 35 7.99 -8.30 15.97
N LEU A 36 7.71 -7.00 15.78
CA LEU A 36 8.31 -5.94 16.58
C LEU A 36 7.98 -6.10 18.08
N SER A 37 6.72 -6.44 18.37
CA SER A 37 6.25 -6.66 19.75
C SER A 37 6.96 -7.85 20.38
N GLU A 38 7.06 -8.97 19.65
CA GLU A 38 7.78 -10.16 20.10
C GLU A 38 9.28 -9.90 20.35
N VAL A 39 9.93 -9.12 19.48
CA VAL A 39 11.34 -8.74 19.63
C VAL A 39 11.55 -7.91 20.91
N LEU A 40 10.65 -6.96 21.17
CA LEU A 40 10.70 -6.09 22.34
C LEU A 40 10.44 -6.86 23.65
N ASP A 41 9.45 -7.76 23.65
CA ASP A 41 9.12 -8.61 24.81
C ASP A 41 10.31 -9.48 25.23
N ASN A 42 11.11 -9.93 24.26
CA ASN A 42 12.30 -10.74 24.51
C ASN A 42 13.57 -9.93 24.86
N ASN A 43 13.60 -8.61 24.60
CA ASN A 43 14.82 -7.78 24.69
C ASN A 43 14.59 -6.43 25.41
N THR A 44 13.98 -6.47 26.60
CA THR A 44 13.53 -5.28 27.35
C THR A 44 14.63 -4.39 27.94
N THR A 45 15.90 -4.78 27.85
CA THR A 45 17.03 -4.04 28.46
C THR A 45 17.98 -3.39 27.45
N ASP A 46 17.93 -3.78 26.18
CA ASP A 46 18.77 -3.20 25.13
C ASP A 46 18.15 -1.92 24.59
N ARG A 47 18.64 -0.78 25.11
CA ARG A 47 18.15 0.55 24.71
C ARG A 47 18.37 0.86 23.23
N ALA A 48 19.43 0.33 22.61
CA ALA A 48 19.70 0.59 21.20
C ALA A 48 18.70 -0.17 20.32
N LEU A 49 18.39 -1.41 20.69
CA LEU A 49 17.36 -2.21 20.02
C LEU A 49 15.96 -1.60 20.19
N ILE A 50 15.63 -1.10 21.39
CA ILE A 50 14.35 -0.43 21.65
C ILE A 50 14.19 0.82 20.78
N ALA A 51 15.21 1.68 20.70
CA ALA A 51 15.15 2.89 19.88
C ALA A 51 14.96 2.57 18.38
N GLU A 52 15.62 1.52 17.89
CA GLU A 52 15.44 1.06 16.51
C GLU A 52 14.03 0.51 16.29
N ALA A 53 13.49 -0.21 17.27
CA ALA A 53 12.13 -0.72 17.20
C ALA A 53 11.08 0.41 17.16
N GLU A 54 11.26 1.45 17.97
CA GLU A 54 10.43 2.66 17.93
C GLU A 54 10.50 3.35 16.56
N ASN A 55 11.69 3.45 15.96
CA ASN A 55 11.84 4.01 14.61
C ASN A 55 11.04 3.20 13.58
N PHE A 56 11.17 1.88 13.59
CA PHE A 56 10.40 1.03 12.67
C PHE A 56 8.90 1.08 12.94
N HIS A 57 8.47 1.17 14.20
CA HIS A 57 7.06 1.34 14.54
C HIS A 57 6.46 2.61 13.90
N ASN A 58 7.18 3.74 14.02
CA ASN A 58 6.76 5.00 13.42
C ASN A 58 6.71 4.89 11.88
N LEU A 59 7.73 4.28 11.26
CA LEU A 59 7.74 4.07 9.82
C LEU A 59 6.53 3.23 9.38
N ILE A 60 6.22 2.15 10.09
CA ILE A 60 5.07 1.29 9.78
C ILE A 60 3.75 2.06 9.89
N ILE A 61 3.57 2.90 10.93
CA ILE A 61 2.39 3.76 11.07
C ILE A 61 2.23 4.69 9.86
N GLU A 62 3.31 5.37 9.45
CA GLU A 62 3.28 6.25 8.28
C GLU A 62 2.86 5.51 7.00
N ARG A 63 3.33 4.26 6.82
CA ARG A 63 2.97 3.44 5.65
C ARG A 63 1.52 2.98 5.73
N ASP A 64 1.02 2.61 6.91
CA ASP A 64 -0.39 2.26 7.12
C ASP A 64 -1.33 3.41 6.75
N GLU A 65 -0.97 4.64 7.14
CA GLU A 65 -1.71 5.84 6.76
C GLU A 65 -1.69 6.05 5.25
N TYR A 66 -0.51 5.90 4.62
CA TYR A 66 -0.40 6.05 3.18
C TYR A 66 -1.16 4.97 2.38
N ILE A 67 -1.11 3.71 2.82
CA ILE A 67 -1.92 2.59 2.29
C ILE A 67 -3.41 2.94 2.35
N LYS A 68 -3.87 3.46 3.50
CA LYS A 68 -5.26 3.83 3.71
C LYS A 68 -5.69 4.95 2.76
N ASP A 69 -4.86 5.98 2.59
CA ASP A 69 -5.16 7.11 1.72
C ASP A 69 -5.24 6.68 0.25
N ILE A 70 -4.28 5.88 -0.23
CA ILE A 70 -4.34 5.31 -1.59
C ILE A 70 -5.59 4.45 -1.75
N ALA A 71 -5.95 3.61 -0.78
CA ALA A 71 -7.15 2.78 -0.86
C ALA A 71 -8.44 3.61 -0.98
N ILE A 72 -8.52 4.76 -0.30
CA ILE A 72 -9.64 5.70 -0.44
C ILE A 72 -9.69 6.27 -1.86
N ASP A 73 -8.55 6.68 -2.42
CA ASP A 73 -8.48 7.25 -3.75
C ASP A 73 -8.78 6.23 -4.85
N VAL A 74 -8.31 4.99 -4.71
CA VAL A 74 -8.66 3.88 -5.63
C VAL A 74 -10.16 3.62 -5.60
N LYS A 75 -10.79 3.55 -4.42
CA LYS A 75 -12.26 3.37 -4.30
C LYS A 75 -13.03 4.54 -4.93
N ARG A 76 -12.55 5.77 -4.74
CA ARG A 76 -13.15 6.97 -5.36
C ARG A 76 -13.04 6.91 -6.88
N LEU A 77 -11.89 6.52 -7.42
CA LEU A 77 -11.69 6.35 -8.86
C LEU A 77 -12.58 5.25 -9.42
N GLU A 78 -12.63 4.08 -8.76
CA GLU A 78 -13.48 2.96 -9.18
C GLU A 78 -14.96 3.36 -9.25
N LYS A 79 -15.48 4.03 -8.21
CA LYS A 79 -16.84 4.57 -8.17
C LYS A 79 -17.08 5.53 -9.33
N LYS A 80 -16.16 6.48 -9.52
CA LYS A 80 -16.24 7.48 -10.59
C LYS A 80 -16.30 6.84 -11.97
N ILE A 81 -15.46 5.84 -12.23
CA ILE A 81 -15.43 5.08 -13.50
C ILE A 81 -16.76 4.35 -13.74
N LYS A 82 -17.34 3.73 -12.70
CA LYS A 82 -18.63 3.03 -12.78
C LYS A 82 -19.81 3.97 -13.05
N GLU A 83 -19.75 5.20 -12.54
CA GLU A 83 -20.83 6.20 -12.66
C GLU A 83 -20.81 6.98 -13.99
N PHE A 84 -19.76 6.85 -14.82
CA PHE A 84 -19.67 7.62 -16.07
C PHE A 84 -20.70 7.16 -17.13
N PRO A 85 -21.56 8.08 -17.63
CA PRO A 85 -22.40 7.78 -18.77
C PRO A 85 -21.52 7.65 -20.03
N SER A 86 -21.67 6.51 -20.73
CA SER A 86 -20.90 6.06 -21.91
C SER A 86 -20.68 7.05 -23.07
N LYS A 87 -21.24 8.27 -23.00
CA LYS A 87 -21.27 9.25 -24.09
C LYS A 87 -20.22 10.38 -23.99
N ASN A 88 -19.60 10.62 -22.83
CA ASN A 88 -18.50 11.58 -22.72
C ASN A 88 -17.23 10.89 -22.20
N ILE A 89 -16.27 10.70 -23.11
CA ILE A 89 -14.94 10.15 -22.79
C ILE A 89 -14.16 11.26 -22.07
N ASP A 90 -14.43 11.42 -20.78
CA ASP A 90 -13.66 12.35 -19.97
C ASP A 90 -12.26 11.75 -19.75
N ARG A 91 -11.21 12.34 -20.34
CA ARG A 91 -9.81 11.93 -20.13
C ARG A 91 -9.34 12.14 -18.69
N HIS A 92 -10.15 12.80 -17.86
CA HIS A 92 -9.79 13.14 -16.49
C HIS A 92 -9.62 11.90 -15.59
N TRP A 93 -10.45 10.86 -15.71
CA TRP A 93 -10.26 9.64 -14.91
C TRP A 93 -8.99 8.87 -15.31
N GLN A 94 -8.58 8.93 -16.58
CA GLN A 94 -7.35 8.28 -17.06
C GLN A 94 -6.09 8.93 -16.45
N LYS A 95 -6.11 10.25 -16.28
CA LYS A 95 -5.02 10.96 -15.57
C LYS A 95 -4.94 10.54 -14.10
N GLN A 96 -6.08 10.43 -13.43
CA GLN A 96 -6.15 9.95 -12.04
C GLN A 96 -5.66 8.51 -11.92
N GLN A 97 -6.08 7.64 -12.85
CA GLN A 97 -5.62 6.25 -12.92
C GLN A 97 -4.11 6.16 -13.11
N GLN A 98 -3.52 6.98 -13.98
CA GLN A 98 -2.07 6.99 -14.17
C GLN A 98 -1.32 7.51 -12.93
N LYS A 99 -1.87 8.49 -12.22
CA LYS A 99 -1.31 8.96 -10.94
C LYS A 99 -1.29 7.81 -9.93
N LEU A 100 -2.41 7.11 -9.77
CA LEU A 100 -2.53 5.97 -8.86
C LEU A 100 -1.60 4.81 -9.23
N ARG A 101 -1.37 4.52 -10.52
CA ARG A 101 -0.33 3.56 -10.95
C ARG A 101 1.03 3.91 -10.36
N ASN A 102 1.42 5.17 -10.49
CA ASN A 102 2.73 5.62 -10.02
C ASN A 102 2.82 5.56 -8.49
N GLU A 103 1.75 5.94 -7.79
CA GLU A 103 1.65 5.88 -6.33
C GLU A 103 1.71 4.43 -5.82
N MET A 104 1.01 3.50 -6.47
CA MET A 104 1.09 2.06 -6.17
C MET A 104 2.51 1.51 -6.35
N ILE A 105 3.15 1.78 -7.49
CA ILE A 105 4.52 1.34 -7.77
C ILE A 105 5.51 1.90 -6.73
N TYR A 106 5.33 3.17 -6.34
CA TYR A 106 6.17 3.79 -5.33
C TYR A 106 5.95 3.14 -3.96
N LEU A 107 4.70 3.00 -3.52
CA LEU A 107 4.34 2.39 -2.24
C LEU A 107 4.90 0.96 -2.14
N GLU A 108 4.69 0.12 -3.16
CA GLU A 108 5.17 -1.27 -3.16
C GLU A 108 6.70 -1.35 -3.01
N LYS A 109 7.44 -0.45 -3.68
CA LYS A 109 8.90 -0.39 -3.57
C LYS A 109 9.37 0.14 -2.22
N ASP A 110 8.73 1.20 -1.71
CA ASP A 110 9.06 1.76 -0.40
C ASP A 110 8.82 0.76 0.72
N PHE A 111 7.65 0.09 0.68
CA PHE A 111 7.29 -0.94 1.66
C PHE A 111 8.24 -2.15 1.59
N ALA A 112 8.57 -2.63 0.38
CA ALA A 112 9.52 -3.73 0.22
C ALA A 112 10.89 -3.40 0.83
N LYS A 113 11.38 -2.17 0.62
CA LYS A 113 12.64 -1.71 1.22
C LYS A 113 12.56 -1.64 2.74
N MET A 114 11.50 -1.04 3.29
CA MET A 114 11.29 -0.98 4.74
C MET A 114 11.29 -2.37 5.36
N ARG A 115 10.60 -3.33 4.73
CA ARG A 115 10.56 -4.73 5.16
C ARG A 115 11.93 -5.40 5.12
N GLU A 116 12.69 -5.22 4.04
CA GLU A 116 14.06 -5.77 3.94
C GLU A 116 14.97 -5.21 5.03
N ASP A 117 14.89 -3.90 5.28
CA ASP A 117 15.65 -3.23 6.33
C ASP A 117 15.25 -3.75 7.72
N PHE A 118 13.95 -3.96 7.96
CA PHE A 118 13.41 -4.55 9.18
C PHE A 118 13.98 -5.96 9.42
N TYR A 119 13.85 -6.87 8.44
CA TYR A 119 14.33 -8.24 8.59
C TYR A 119 15.86 -8.30 8.72
N ARG A 120 16.58 -7.43 8.02
CA ARG A 120 18.04 -7.33 8.19
C ARG A 120 18.40 -6.94 9.63
N LYS A 121 17.63 -6.07 10.26
CA LYS A 121 17.91 -5.58 11.62
C LYS A 121 17.53 -6.60 12.69
N PHE A 122 16.36 -7.24 12.57
CA PHE A 122 15.77 -8.03 13.66
C PHE A 122 15.84 -9.54 13.47
N LEU A 123 15.98 -10.05 12.24
CA LEU A 123 15.96 -11.50 11.96
C LEU A 123 17.26 -12.04 11.35
N ARG A 124 18.18 -11.18 10.88
CA ARG A 124 19.53 -11.58 10.48
C ARG A 124 20.49 -11.52 11.68
N THR A 125 20.25 -12.39 12.64
CA THR A 125 21.26 -12.88 13.57
C THR A 125 21.19 -14.40 13.56
N GLY A 126 21.93 -14.99 12.62
CA GLY A 126 22.43 -16.36 12.69
C GLY A 126 23.93 -16.29 12.88
#